data_AF-S0JB54-F1
#
_entry.id   AF-S0JB54-F1
#
_cell.length_a   1.000
_cell.length_b   1.000
_cell.length_c   1.000
_cell.angle_alpha   90.00
_cell.angle_beta   90.00
_cell.angle_gamma   90.00
#
_symmetry.space_group_name_H-M   'P 1'
#
loop_
_entity.id
_entity.type
_entity.pdbx_description
1 polymer ?
#
loop_
_entity_poly.entity_id
_entity_poly.type
_entity_poly.pdbx_seq_one_letter_code
_entity_poly.pdbx_strand_id
1 'polypeptide(L)'
;MGQVLKTYLGLFFLLLMGLVGIGVVAAGMEAAAARSYHADVISEIECSNFNPGVIAACESQAGSKGYELTVAELVYDGEQRQQMAEVILSFEYAIPVLNLVSDHEVRGFAR
;
A
#
# COMPACT_ATOMS: atom_id res chain seq x y z
N MET A 1 49.39 1.10 8.62
CA MET A 1 48.55 0.50 7.55
C MET A 1 47.20 -0.04 8.07
N GLY A 2 47.15 -0.81 9.16
CA GLY A 2 45.88 -1.38 9.65
C GLY A 2 44.81 -0.37 10.13
N GLN A 3 45.21 0.79 10.66
CA GLN A 3 44.26 1.82 11.10
C GLN A 3 43.57 2.50 9.91
N VAL A 4 44.31 2.75 8.84
CA VAL A 4 43.78 3.33 7.59
C VAL A 4 42.76 2.38 6.96
N LEU A 5 43.07 1.08 6.92
CA LEU A 5 42.15 0.05 6.43
C LEU A 5 40.87 -0.03 7.28
N LYS A 6 40.98 0.01 8.61
CA LYS A 6 39.81 0.04 9.52
C LYS A 6 38.91 1.25 9.28
N THR A 7 39.50 2.43 9.09
CA THR A 7 38.74 3.66 8.82
C THR A 7 37.99 3.58 7.49
N TYR A 8 38.64 3.13 6.41
CA TYR A 8 37.98 2.96 5.11
C TYR A 8 36.90 1.88 5.14
N LEU A 9 37.14 0.78 5.85
CA LEU A 9 36.14 -0.27 6.01
C LEU A 9 34.92 0.21 6.81
N GLY A 10 35.14 1.01 7.86
CA GLY A 10 34.05 1.65 8.61
C GLY A 10 33.23 2.62 7.76
N LEU A 11 33.92 3.46 6.96
CA LEU A 11 33.25 4.39 6.04
C LEU A 11 32.43 3.64 4.97
N PHE A 12 32.96 2.53 4.47
CA PHE A 12 32.26 1.66 3.52
C PHE A 12 30.95 1.10 4.12
N PHE A 13 30.99 0.55 5.33
CA PHE A 13 29.77 0.05 5.99
C PHE A 13 28.77 1.16 6.30
N LEU A 14 29.24 2.37 6.63
CA LEU A 14 28.37 3.52 6.87
C LEU A 14 27.64 3.95 5.59
N LEU A 15 28.34 3.98 4.46
CA LEU A 15 27.73 4.26 3.15
C LEU A 15 26.74 3.15 2.74
N LEU A 16 27.10 1.89 2.97
CA LEU A 16 26.23 0.74 2.70
C LEU A 16 24.93 0.83 3.51
N MET A 17 25.03 1.11 4.82
CA MET A 17 23.86 1.30 5.69
C MET A 17 23.00 2.48 5.24
N GLY A 18 23.62 3.58 4.81
CA GLY A 18 22.88 4.73 4.28
C GLY A 18 22.06 4.36 3.05
N LEU A 19 22.64 3.61 2.10
CA LEU A 19 21.96 3.21 0.88
C LEU A 19 20.81 2.22 1.14
N VAL A 20 21.03 1.26 2.04
CA VAL A 20 19.96 0.35 2.50
C VAL A 20 18.86 1.11 3.24
N GLY A 21 19.23 2.05 4.13
CA GLY A 21 18.29 2.85 4.89
C GLY A 21 17.35 3.66 4.01
N ILE A 22 17.87 4.29 2.95
CA ILE A 22 17.04 5.02 1.97
C ILE A 22 16.05 4.06 1.29
N GLY A 23 16.49 2.86 0.89
CA GLY A 23 15.61 1.86 0.28
C GLY A 23 14.47 1.42 1.20
N VAL A 24 14.76 1.20 2.48
CA VAL A 24 13.74 0.83 3.49
C VAL A 24 12.74 1.97 3.72
N VAL A 25 13.21 3.22 3.82
CA VAL A 25 12.32 4.38 4.00
C VAL A 25 11.42 4.58 2.78
N ALA A 26 11.97 4.45 1.56
CA ALA A 26 11.20 4.58 0.33
C ALA A 26 10.07 3.52 0.26
N ALA A 27 10.39 2.25 0.53
CA ALA A 27 9.40 1.18 0.62
C ALA A 27 8.32 1.46 1.69
N GLY A 28 8.72 2.02 2.83
CA GLY A 28 7.79 2.45 3.87
C GLY A 28 6.83 3.56 3.41
N MET A 29 7.32 4.51 2.61
CA MET A 29 6.50 5.58 2.03
C MET A 29 5.50 5.05 1.01
N GLU A 30 5.90 4.13 0.14
CA GLU A 30 5.00 3.47 -0.82
C GLU A 30 3.89 2.72 -0.10
N ALA A 31 4.22 1.94 0.92
CA ALA A 31 3.23 1.24 1.74
C ALA A 31 2.31 2.20 2.51
N ALA A 32 2.79 3.37 2.94
CA ALA A 32 1.96 4.38 3.58
C ALA A 32 1.01 5.06 2.57
N ALA A 33 1.48 5.34 1.36
CA ALA A 33 0.67 5.90 0.28
C ALA A 33 -0.46 4.94 -0.15
N ALA A 34 -0.17 3.64 -0.26
CA ALA A 34 -1.17 2.62 -0.54
C ALA A 34 -2.26 2.55 0.54
N ARG A 35 -1.86 2.58 1.83
CA ARG A 35 -2.83 2.62 2.96
C ARG A 35 -3.68 3.89 2.96
N SER A 36 -3.09 5.04 2.64
CA SER A 36 -3.84 6.30 2.53
C SER A 36 -4.87 6.21 1.41
N TYR A 37 -4.46 5.71 0.24
CA TYR A 37 -5.35 5.53 -0.89
C TYR A 37 -6.50 4.56 -0.58
N HIS A 38 -6.21 3.47 0.12
CA HIS A 38 -7.24 2.53 0.59
C HIS A 38 -8.27 3.20 1.51
N ALA A 39 -7.82 4.03 2.46
CA ALA A 39 -8.72 4.80 3.33
C ALA A 39 -9.58 5.81 2.55
N ASP A 40 -9.00 6.47 1.54
CA ASP A 40 -9.72 7.40 0.67
C ASP A 40 -10.82 6.67 -0.13
N VAL A 41 -10.51 5.49 -0.69
CA VAL A 41 -11.48 4.65 -1.41
C VAL A 41 -12.62 4.20 -0.51
N ILE A 42 -12.33 3.79 0.73
CA ILE A 42 -13.39 3.44 1.71
C ILE A 42 -14.33 4.64 1.91
N SER A 43 -13.77 5.81 2.19
CA SER A 43 -14.55 7.04 2.40
C SER A 43 -15.38 7.41 1.16
N GLU A 44 -14.83 7.25 -0.04
CA GLU A 44 -15.52 7.54 -1.30
C GLU A 44 -16.70 6.57 -1.54
N ILE A 45 -16.53 5.28 -1.21
CA ILE A 45 -17.60 4.27 -1.28
C ILE A 45 -18.71 4.60 -0.28
N GLU A 46 -18.36 4.90 0.98
CA GLU A 46 -19.33 5.29 2.02
C GLU A 46 -20.10 6.56 1.63
N CYS A 47 -19.38 7.60 1.17
CA CYS A 47 -19.98 8.88 0.76
C CYS A 47 -20.85 8.76 -0.50
N SER A 48 -20.55 7.80 -1.38
CA SER A 48 -21.36 7.52 -2.57
C SER A 48 -22.61 6.68 -2.29
N ASN A 49 -22.80 6.23 -1.04
CA ASN A 49 -23.81 5.24 -0.66
C ASN A 49 -23.69 3.97 -1.53
N PHE A 50 -22.47 3.43 -1.61
CA PHE A 50 -22.15 2.19 -2.34
C PHE A 50 -22.60 2.22 -3.80
N ASN A 51 -22.37 3.35 -4.49
CA ASN A 51 -22.75 3.46 -5.88
C ASN A 51 -21.86 2.57 -6.76
N PRO A 52 -22.43 1.64 -7.56
CA PRO A 52 -21.64 0.73 -8.38
C PRO A 52 -20.78 1.45 -9.43
N GLY A 53 -21.20 2.63 -9.90
CA GLY A 53 -20.41 3.45 -10.82
C GLY A 53 -19.19 4.08 -10.16
N VAL A 54 -19.28 4.42 -8.88
CA VAL A 54 -18.15 4.95 -8.10
C VAL A 54 -17.17 3.83 -7.77
N ILE A 55 -17.66 2.65 -7.36
CA ILE A 55 -16.83 1.46 -7.12
C ILE A 55 -16.00 1.10 -8.37
N ALA A 56 -16.65 1.00 -9.54
CA ALA A 56 -15.95 0.72 -10.80
C ALA A 56 -14.93 1.81 -11.17
N ALA A 57 -15.22 3.08 -10.86
CA ALA A 57 -14.28 4.17 -11.05
C ALA A 57 -13.08 4.07 -10.09
N CYS A 58 -13.30 3.70 -8.82
CA CYS A 58 -12.22 3.45 -7.86
C CYS A 58 -11.33 2.29 -8.31
N GLU A 59 -11.90 1.18 -8.80
CA GLU A 59 -11.15 0.04 -9.34
C GLU A 59 -10.30 0.44 -10.56
N SER A 60 -10.88 1.18 -11.50
CA SER A 60 -10.13 1.68 -12.66
C SER A 60 -9.01 2.65 -12.26
N GLN A 61 -9.24 3.50 -11.27
CA GLN A 61 -8.22 4.42 -10.75
C GLN A 61 -7.11 3.68 -10.01
N ALA A 62 -7.45 2.63 -9.25
CA ALA A 62 -6.48 1.78 -8.57
C ALA A 62 -5.54 1.10 -9.58
N GLY A 63 -6.11 0.51 -10.64
CA GLY A 63 -5.33 -0.10 -11.72
C GLY A 63 -4.39 0.90 -12.42
N SER A 64 -4.81 2.16 -12.60
CA SER A 64 -3.96 3.21 -13.18
C SER A 64 -2.75 3.58 -12.30
N LYS A 65 -2.86 3.37 -10.99
CA LYS A 65 -1.79 3.59 -10.00
C LYS A 65 -0.94 2.35 -9.76
N GLY A 66 -1.24 1.22 -10.41
CA GLY A 66 -0.55 -0.06 -10.23
C GLY A 66 -1.03 -0.84 -9.00
N TYR A 67 -2.21 -0.52 -8.48
CA TYR A 67 -2.85 -1.28 -7.40
C TYR A 67 -3.94 -2.20 -7.95
N GLU A 68 -4.16 -3.32 -7.28
CA GLU A 68 -5.31 -4.18 -7.54
C GLU A 68 -6.33 -3.96 -6.41
N LEU A 69 -7.49 -3.41 -6.76
CA LEU A 69 -8.58 -3.14 -5.82
C LEU A 69 -9.71 -4.14 -6.05
N THR A 70 -10.16 -4.79 -4.98
CA THR A 70 -11.33 -5.66 -4.98
C THR A 70 -12.31 -5.16 -3.93
N VAL A 71 -13.56 -4.91 -4.35
CA VAL A 71 -14.66 -4.52 -3.46
C VAL A 71 -15.68 -5.65 -3.40
N ALA A 72 -15.83 -6.29 -2.25
CA ALA A 72 -16.83 -7.32 -2.01
C ALA A 72 -17.99 -6.73 -1.19
N GLU A 73 -19.14 -6.56 -1.84
CA GLU A 73 -20.37 -6.08 -1.19
C GLU A 73 -20.95 -7.15 -0.26
N LEU A 74 -21.17 -6.79 1.00
CA LEU A 74 -21.77 -7.58 2.07
C LEU A 74 -23.08 -6.89 2.49
N VAL A 75 -24.22 -7.37 1.98
CA VAL A 75 -25.54 -6.88 2.42
C VAL A 75 -25.93 -7.62 3.70
N TYR A 76 -26.00 -6.91 4.83
CA TYR A 76 -26.17 -7.54 6.15
C TYR A 76 -27.62 -7.70 6.61
N ASP A 77 -28.62 -7.27 5.84
CA ASP A 77 -30.01 -7.44 6.27
C ASP A 77 -31.00 -7.62 5.10
N GLY A 78 -31.99 -8.48 5.33
CA GLY A 78 -33.09 -8.77 4.38
C GLY A 78 -33.99 -7.56 4.08
N GLU A 79 -33.79 -6.45 4.80
CA GLU A 79 -34.45 -5.15 4.58
C GLU A 79 -33.56 -4.11 3.85
N GLN A 80 -32.34 -4.44 3.41
CA GLN A 80 -31.41 -3.54 2.69
C GLN A 80 -31.06 -2.22 3.42
N ARG A 81 -31.22 -2.13 4.75
CA ARG A 81 -31.02 -0.86 5.49
C ARG A 81 -29.57 -0.58 5.89
N GLN A 82 -28.69 -1.58 5.86
CA GLN A 82 -27.25 -1.42 6.10
C GLN A 82 -26.47 -2.17 5.03
N GLN A 83 -25.69 -1.41 4.25
CA GLN A 83 -24.77 -1.91 3.24
C GLN A 83 -23.36 -1.84 3.84
N MET A 84 -22.61 -2.93 3.73
CA MET A 84 -21.22 -2.99 4.14
C MET A 84 -20.43 -3.51 2.96
N ALA A 85 -19.21 -3.05 2.74
CA ALA A 85 -18.35 -3.58 1.69
C ALA A 85 -16.96 -3.85 2.23
N GLU A 86 -16.41 -5.03 1.96
CA GLU A 86 -15.00 -5.32 2.19
C GLU A 86 -14.20 -4.74 1.04
N VAL A 87 -13.26 -3.86 1.36
CA VAL A 87 -12.36 -3.21 0.41
C VAL A 87 -10.97 -3.79 0.62
N ILE A 88 -10.46 -4.49 -0.40
CA ILE A 88 -9.15 -5.13 -0.40
C ILE A 88 -8.29 -4.42 -1.45
N LEU A 89 -7.14 -3.88 -1.03
CA LEU A 89 -6.16 -3.29 -1.91
C LEU A 89 -4.86 -4.09 -1.85
N SER A 90 -4.50 -4.72 -2.97
CA SER A 90 -3.25 -5.44 -3.16
C SER A 90 -2.24 -4.57 -3.90
N PHE A 91 -1.01 -4.56 -3.41
CA PHE A 91 0.08 -3.79 -3.99
C PHE A 91 1.42 -4.48 -3.75
N GLU A 92 2.31 -4.37 -4.72
CA GLU A 92 3.70 -4.74 -4.56
C GLU A 92 4.48 -3.52 -4.07
N TYR A 93 5.37 -3.71 -3.10
CA TYR A 93 6.45 -2.76 -2.87
C TYR A 93 7.80 -3.47 -2.97
N ALA A 94 8.78 -2.75 -3.50
CA ALA A 94 10.11 -3.28 -3.73
C ALA A 94 11.14 -2.52 -2.89
N ILE A 95 12.17 -3.22 -2.41
CA ILE A 95 13.41 -2.62 -1.92
C ILE A 95 14.49 -2.95 -2.96
N PRO A 96 14.72 -2.08 -3.97
CA PRO A 96 15.57 -2.41 -5.11
C PRO A 96 17.01 -2.74 -4.73
N VAL A 97 17.55 -2.05 -3.70
CA VAL A 97 18.89 -2.31 -3.16
C VAL A 97 19.04 -3.73 -2.59
N LEU A 98 17.95 -4.33 -2.10
CA LEU A 98 17.95 -5.69 -1.55
C LEU A 98 17.41 -6.72 -2.55
N ASN A 99 17.01 -6.29 -3.76
CA ASN A 99 16.29 -7.12 -4.73
C ASN A 99 15.10 -7.87 -4.10
N LEU A 100 14.41 -7.21 -3.17
CA LEU A 100 13.27 -7.75 -2.45
C LEU A 100 12.00 -7.16 -3.05
N VAL A 101 11.11 -8.01 -3.54
CA VAL A 101 9.75 -7.65 -3.96
C VAL A 101 8.80 -8.48 -3.11
N SER A 102 7.80 -7.83 -2.52
CA SER A 102 6.81 -8.51 -1.70
C SER A 102 5.42 -7.96 -2.00
N ASP A 103 4.49 -8.87 -2.26
CA ASP A 103 3.06 -8.58 -2.29
C ASP A 103 2.57 -8.24 -0.89
N HIS A 104 1.77 -7.18 -0.78
CA HIS A 104 1.08 -6.79 0.44
C HIS A 104 -0.40 -6.53 0.14
N GLU A 105 -1.23 -6.86 1.11
CA GLU A 105 -2.67 -6.57 1.05
C GLU A 105 -3.04 -5.69 2.24
N VAL A 106 -3.91 -4.72 1.98
CA VAL A 106 -4.59 -3.93 3.00
C VAL A 106 -6.08 -4.18 2.86
N ARG A 107 -6.71 -4.58 3.97
CA ARG A 107 -8.14 -4.89 4.03
C ARG A 107 -8.83 -3.94 4.99
N GLY A 108 -10.03 -3.52 4.63
CA GLY A 108 -10.89 -2.71 5.50
C GLY A 108 -12.34 -2.82 5.07
N PHE A 109 -13.21 -2.23 5.87
CA PHE A 109 -14.65 -2.27 5.65
C PHE A 109 -15.22 -0.87 5.52
N ALA A 110 -16.01 -0.65 4.48
CA ALA A 110 -16.87 0.50 4.30
C ALA A 110 -18.27 0.19 4.87
N ARG A 111 -18.89 1.14 5.57
CA ARG A 111 -20.16 0.98 6.31
C ARG A 111 -21.11 2.17 6.18
#